data_AF-A0A737U261-F1
#
_entry.id   AF-A0A737U261-F1
#
_cell.length_a   1.000
_cell.length_b   1.000
_cell.length_c   1.000
_cell.angle_alpha   90.00
_cell.angle_beta   90.00
_cell.angle_gamma   90.00
#
_symmetry.space_group_name_H-M   'P 1'
#
loop_
_entity.id
_entity.type
_entity.pdbx_description
1 polymer ?
#
loop_
_entity_poly.entity_id
_entity_poly.type
_entity_poly.pdbx_seq_one_letter_code
_entity_poly.pdbx_strand_id
1 'polypeptide(L)'
;MALTDTAIRKTKSTEKPFKLADSSGLYLLIKPNGSKLWYMKYRIDGKEKKLAFGPYPDVSLFKARQLRDAARAKIREGVDPSADKKIAQQKKKNGHTFRQIAMNWHGEHKRWSAHYANTIQRRLEMYVFPDIGDCLIDQITTETLLFTLRKVENKGFLEITARLKNYVTEIMRYAVKKQLIKSNPALDLDGEFTPPETSHYPALPLDKLPEFLSRMDSYCGRLLTRYALKLSLLFFVRSSELRFARWSEIDWQQKLWVIPEEREQIENVKFSHRGTKMKTQHIVPLSDQAIAILKQIEALSGHLSFIFPGEYDQDKCMSDNTVNKALRVMGYDTKKEICGHGFRAMACSALSESGLWSKEAIEKQMSHQERNSVRAAYIHKAEYLEERIAMMQWWADYLDANTGGYISPYQFASRLKKVS
;
A
#
# COMPACT_ATOMS: atom_id res chain seq x y z
N MET A 1 -19.33 -56.46 -24.03
CA MET A 1 -20.17 -56.06 -22.87
C MET A 1 -19.80 -54.65 -22.48
N ALA A 2 -20.78 -53.80 -22.12
CA ALA A 2 -20.52 -52.48 -21.57
C ALA A 2 -20.00 -52.60 -20.13
N LEU A 3 -19.08 -51.72 -19.72
CA LEU A 3 -18.55 -51.72 -18.35
C LEU A 3 -19.60 -51.23 -17.35
N THR A 4 -19.48 -51.73 -16.12
CA THR A 4 -20.18 -51.23 -14.94
C THR A 4 -19.16 -50.67 -13.93
N ASP A 5 -19.55 -49.67 -13.14
CA ASP A 5 -18.65 -49.09 -12.12
C ASP A 5 -18.18 -50.14 -11.12
N THR A 6 -19.06 -51.05 -10.72
CA THR A 6 -18.76 -52.19 -9.84
C THR A 6 -17.69 -53.12 -10.42
N ALA A 7 -17.75 -53.43 -11.72
CA ALA A 7 -16.73 -54.24 -12.38
C ALA A 7 -15.36 -53.53 -12.39
N ILE A 8 -15.35 -52.21 -12.63
CA ILE A 8 -14.13 -51.41 -12.63
C ILE A 8 -13.48 -51.38 -11.24
N ARG A 9 -14.27 -51.21 -10.18
CA ARG A 9 -13.77 -51.22 -8.79
C ARG A 9 -13.17 -52.56 -8.40
N LYS A 10 -13.84 -53.67 -8.75
CA LYS A 10 -13.40 -55.04 -8.42
C LYS A 10 -12.18 -55.50 -9.22
N THR A 11 -11.86 -54.83 -10.33
CA THR A 11 -10.72 -55.23 -11.18
C THR A 11 -9.40 -54.83 -10.53
N LYS A 12 -8.55 -55.85 -10.29
CA LYS A 12 -7.17 -55.72 -9.79
C LYS A 12 -6.18 -55.52 -10.94
N SER A 13 -5.05 -54.87 -10.66
CA SER A 13 -3.95 -54.79 -11.62
C SER A 13 -3.22 -56.12 -11.77
N THR A 14 -2.57 -56.30 -12.92
CA THR A 14 -1.73 -57.45 -13.25
C THR A 14 -0.33 -56.97 -13.62
N GLU A 15 0.64 -57.86 -13.75
CA GLU A 15 2.04 -57.53 -14.11
C GLU A 15 2.18 -56.81 -15.45
N LYS A 16 1.25 -57.03 -16.38
CA LYS A 16 1.19 -56.34 -17.68
C LYS A 16 -0.03 -55.42 -17.75
N PRO A 17 0.07 -54.27 -18.44
CA PRO A 17 -1.08 -53.39 -18.64
C PRO A 17 -2.13 -54.05 -19.54
N PHE A 18 -3.40 -53.92 -19.17
CA PHE A 18 -4.51 -54.47 -19.95
C PHE A 18 -5.68 -53.48 -20.07
N LYS A 19 -6.56 -53.75 -21.03
CA LYS A 19 -7.69 -52.87 -21.37
C LYS A 19 -8.99 -53.53 -20.95
N LEU A 20 -9.82 -52.78 -20.23
CA LEU A 20 -11.24 -53.08 -20.06
C LEU A 20 -12.02 -52.31 -21.13
N ALA A 21 -12.56 -53.00 -22.12
CA ALA A 21 -13.33 -52.37 -23.18
C ALA A 21 -14.72 -51.95 -22.70
N ASP A 22 -15.14 -50.74 -23.07
CA ASP A 22 -16.54 -50.30 -23.02
C ASP A 22 -17.08 -50.22 -24.46
N SER A 23 -17.91 -49.22 -24.76
CA SER A 23 -18.61 -49.07 -26.03
C SER A 23 -18.05 -47.93 -26.87
N SER A 24 -18.15 -48.07 -28.20
CA SER A 24 -17.75 -47.03 -29.17
C SER A 24 -16.29 -46.59 -29.02
N GLY A 25 -15.38 -47.54 -28.87
CA GLY A 25 -13.94 -47.31 -28.78
C GLY A 25 -13.45 -46.80 -27.43
N LEU A 26 -14.34 -46.53 -26.46
CA LEU A 26 -13.96 -46.21 -25.07
C LEU A 26 -13.46 -47.47 -24.36
N TYR A 27 -12.38 -47.34 -23.61
CA TYR A 27 -11.83 -48.38 -22.76
C TYR A 27 -11.08 -47.78 -21.57
N LEU A 28 -10.97 -48.53 -20.49
CA LEU A 28 -10.13 -48.20 -19.34
C LEU A 28 -8.81 -48.99 -19.44
N LEU A 29 -7.69 -48.27 -19.43
CA LEU A 29 -6.37 -48.88 -19.36
C LEU A 29 -5.96 -49.02 -17.89
N ILE A 30 -5.72 -50.25 -17.45
CA ILE A 30 -5.22 -50.57 -16.11
C ILE A 30 -3.73 -50.88 -16.23
N LYS A 31 -2.90 -50.13 -15.49
CA LYS A 31 -1.45 -50.35 -15.44
C LYS A 31 -1.06 -51.25 -14.27
N PRO A 32 0.14 -51.86 -14.28
CA PRO A 32 0.62 -52.71 -13.20
C PRO A 32 0.64 -52.03 -11.82
N ASN A 33 0.94 -50.73 -11.80
CA ASN A 33 0.93 -49.89 -10.59
C ASN A 33 -0.48 -49.54 -10.07
N GLY A 34 -1.54 -50.15 -10.60
CA GLY A 34 -2.93 -49.91 -10.16
C GLY A 34 -3.59 -48.67 -10.77
N SER A 35 -2.86 -47.81 -11.50
CA SER A 35 -3.47 -46.63 -12.13
C SER A 35 -4.43 -47.02 -13.26
N LYS A 36 -5.60 -46.37 -13.27
CA LYS A 36 -6.70 -46.62 -14.21
C LYS A 36 -6.96 -45.35 -15.02
N LEU A 37 -6.83 -45.42 -16.34
CA LEU A 37 -6.92 -44.25 -17.23
C LEU A 37 -7.92 -44.48 -18.37
N TRP A 38 -8.83 -43.55 -18.56
CA TRP A 38 -9.80 -43.59 -19.64
C TRP A 38 -9.18 -43.19 -20.97
N TYR A 39 -9.43 -44.01 -21.99
CA TYR A 39 -9.05 -43.74 -23.37
C TYR A 39 -10.19 -44.03 -24.33
N MET A 40 -10.26 -43.27 -25.41
CA MET A 40 -11.06 -43.60 -26.58
C MET A 40 -10.14 -43.82 -27.78
N LYS A 41 -10.33 -44.96 -28.44
CA LYS A 41 -9.75 -45.30 -29.73
C LYS A 41 -10.70 -44.83 -30.85
N TYR A 42 -10.18 -44.12 -31.84
CA TYR A 42 -10.95 -43.62 -32.97
C TYR A 42 -10.11 -43.56 -34.25
N ARG A 43 -10.78 -43.40 -35.40
CA ARG A 43 -10.14 -43.15 -36.70
C ARG A 43 -10.62 -41.82 -37.27
N ILE A 44 -9.70 -41.06 -37.84
CA ILE A 44 -9.95 -39.85 -38.61
C ILE A 44 -8.88 -39.78 -39.71
N ASP A 45 -9.25 -39.39 -40.93
CA ASP A 45 -8.35 -39.34 -42.10
C ASP A 45 -7.58 -40.65 -42.35
N GLY A 46 -8.26 -41.79 -42.21
CA GLY A 46 -7.67 -43.12 -42.37
C GLY A 46 -6.68 -43.54 -41.27
N LYS A 47 -6.37 -42.66 -40.30
CA LYS A 47 -5.38 -42.92 -39.24
C LYS A 47 -6.07 -43.23 -37.92
N GLU A 48 -5.55 -44.25 -37.24
CA GLU A 48 -6.00 -44.64 -35.90
C GLU A 48 -5.32 -43.79 -34.83
N LYS A 49 -6.11 -43.18 -33.94
CA LYS A 49 -5.64 -42.32 -32.85
C LYS A 49 -6.27 -42.73 -31.52
N LYS A 50 -5.65 -42.30 -30.43
CA LYS A 50 -6.14 -42.48 -29.05
C LYS A 50 -6.30 -41.12 -28.36
N LEU A 51 -7.41 -40.93 -27.66
CA LEU A 51 -7.72 -39.74 -26.87
C LEU A 51 -7.84 -40.13 -25.39
N ALA A 52 -7.09 -39.47 -24.52
CA ALA A 52 -7.17 -39.69 -23.08
C ALA A 52 -8.23 -38.79 -22.45
N PHE A 53 -9.05 -39.31 -21.53
CA PHE A 53 -10.07 -38.52 -20.81
C PHE A 53 -9.72 -38.21 -19.36
N GLY A 54 -8.82 -38.99 -18.74
CA GLY A 54 -8.35 -38.75 -17.38
C GLY A 54 -8.32 -40.03 -16.53
N PRO A 55 -7.84 -39.94 -15.28
CA PRO A 55 -7.80 -41.07 -14.37
C PRO A 55 -9.18 -41.39 -13.79
N TYR A 56 -9.42 -42.66 -13.48
CA TYR A 56 -10.51 -43.10 -12.62
C TYR A 56 -9.99 -43.15 -11.16
N PRO A 57 -10.74 -42.68 -10.15
CA PRO A 57 -12.16 -42.29 -10.19
C PRO A 57 -12.46 -40.82 -10.53
N ASP A 58 -11.46 -39.93 -10.62
CA ASP A 58 -11.65 -38.49 -10.88
C ASP A 58 -12.55 -38.22 -12.10
N VAL A 59 -12.41 -39.06 -13.13
CA VAL A 59 -13.35 -39.16 -14.25
C VAL A 59 -14.16 -40.44 -14.08
N SER A 60 -15.41 -40.30 -13.65
CA SER A 60 -16.36 -41.41 -13.51
C SER A 60 -16.68 -42.07 -14.85
N LEU A 61 -17.18 -43.31 -14.84
CA LEU A 61 -17.64 -44.00 -16.05
C LEU A 61 -18.69 -43.18 -16.83
N PHE A 62 -19.62 -42.54 -16.11
CA PHE A 62 -20.62 -41.66 -16.71
C PHE A 62 -19.97 -40.46 -17.41
N LYS A 63 -19.03 -39.78 -16.73
CA LYS A 63 -18.32 -38.65 -17.32
C LYS A 63 -17.46 -39.06 -18.52
N ALA A 64 -16.82 -40.22 -18.45
CA ALA A 64 -16.04 -40.78 -19.56
C ALA A 64 -16.91 -41.05 -20.80
N ARG A 65 -18.15 -41.53 -20.63
CA ARG A 65 -19.13 -41.70 -21.72
C ARG A 65 -19.57 -40.36 -22.32
N GLN A 66 -19.86 -39.35 -21.49
CA GLN A 66 -20.16 -37.99 -21.99
C GLN A 66 -19.00 -37.42 -22.82
N LEU A 67 -17.77 -37.52 -22.32
CA LEU A 67 -16.57 -37.03 -23.02
C LEU A 67 -16.34 -37.78 -24.34
N ARG A 68 -16.60 -39.10 -24.37
CA ARG A 68 -16.59 -39.90 -25.59
C ARG A 68 -17.62 -39.40 -26.59
N ASP A 69 -18.85 -39.17 -26.17
CA ASP A 69 -19.93 -38.77 -27.08
C ASP A 69 -19.69 -37.38 -27.67
N ALA A 70 -19.19 -36.44 -26.87
CA ALA A 70 -18.71 -35.14 -27.34
C ALA A 70 -17.54 -35.27 -28.34
N ALA A 71 -16.55 -36.12 -28.04
CA ALA A 71 -15.44 -36.37 -28.96
C ALA A 71 -15.91 -37.00 -30.29
N ARG A 72 -16.89 -37.90 -30.24
CA ARG A 72 -17.49 -38.51 -31.43
C ARG A 72 -18.31 -37.53 -32.27
N ALA A 73 -18.96 -36.55 -31.65
CA ALA A 73 -19.65 -35.49 -32.38
C ALA A 73 -18.64 -34.68 -33.22
N LYS A 74 -17.53 -34.24 -32.60
CA LYS A 74 -16.44 -33.54 -33.30
C LYS A 74 -15.83 -34.34 -34.45
N ILE A 75 -15.62 -35.64 -34.25
CA ILE A 75 -15.07 -36.51 -35.30
C ILE A 75 -16.04 -36.60 -36.50
N ARG A 76 -17.37 -36.58 -36.27
CA ARG A 76 -18.37 -36.56 -37.36
C ARG A 76 -18.34 -35.26 -38.16
N GLU A 77 -17.93 -34.16 -37.53
CA GLU A 77 -17.74 -32.86 -38.16
C GLU A 77 -16.35 -32.73 -38.83
N GLY A 78 -15.54 -33.81 -38.86
CA GLY A 78 -14.20 -33.80 -39.45
C GLY A 78 -13.12 -33.16 -38.56
N VAL A 79 -13.43 -32.84 -37.29
CA VAL A 79 -12.50 -32.20 -36.35
C VAL A 79 -11.77 -33.25 -35.51
N ASP A 80 -10.44 -33.20 -35.50
CA ASP A 80 -9.60 -34.07 -34.65
C ASP A 80 -9.58 -33.59 -33.18
N PRO A 81 -10.21 -34.30 -32.23
CA PRO A 81 -10.27 -33.87 -30.84
C PRO A 81 -8.92 -33.91 -30.10
N SER A 82 -7.94 -34.66 -30.62
CA SER A 82 -6.58 -34.68 -30.07
C SER A 82 -5.77 -33.45 -30.45
N ALA A 83 -6.05 -32.84 -31.61
CA ALA A 83 -5.48 -31.57 -32.03
C ALA A 83 -5.98 -30.43 -31.14
N ASP A 84 -7.30 -30.35 -30.89
CA ASP A 84 -7.89 -29.40 -29.94
C ASP A 84 -7.26 -29.49 -28.54
N LYS A 85 -7.10 -30.73 -28.03
CA LYS A 85 -6.49 -30.97 -26.73
C LYS A 85 -5.03 -30.55 -26.70
N LYS A 86 -4.29 -30.77 -27.78
CA LYS A 86 -2.88 -30.32 -27.93
C LYS A 86 -2.79 -28.80 -28.05
N ILE A 87 -3.67 -28.14 -28.80
CA ILE A 87 -3.73 -26.68 -28.96
C ILE A 87 -4.07 -26.04 -27.61
N ALA A 88 -5.04 -26.57 -26.87
CA ALA A 88 -5.37 -26.09 -25.52
C ALA A 88 -4.20 -26.27 -24.53
N GLN A 89 -3.47 -27.39 -24.61
CA GLN A 89 -2.27 -27.61 -23.80
C GLN A 89 -1.09 -26.74 -24.23
N GLN A 90 -0.92 -26.46 -25.52
CA GLN A 90 0.11 -25.57 -26.06
C GLN A 90 -0.19 -24.10 -25.73
N LYS A 91 -1.44 -23.64 -25.84
CA LYS A 91 -1.87 -22.31 -25.38
C LYS A 91 -1.64 -22.13 -23.88
N LYS A 92 -1.88 -23.17 -23.06
CA LYS A 92 -1.52 -23.13 -21.63
C LYS A 92 0.00 -23.12 -21.37
N LYS A 93 0.81 -23.70 -22.26
CA LYS A 93 2.28 -23.69 -22.15
C LYS A 93 2.93 -22.40 -22.65
N ASN A 94 2.32 -21.73 -23.64
CA ASN A 94 2.89 -20.55 -24.30
C ASN A 94 2.13 -19.24 -24.00
N GLY A 95 1.02 -19.30 -23.27
CA GLY A 95 0.22 -18.13 -22.91
C GLY A 95 0.75 -17.42 -21.67
N HIS A 96 0.63 -16.10 -21.62
CA HIS A 96 1.02 -15.30 -20.47
C HIS A 96 -0.10 -15.26 -19.43
N THR A 97 0.22 -15.58 -18.18
CA THR A 97 -0.74 -15.46 -17.07
C THR A 97 -0.82 -14.02 -16.55
N PHE A 98 -1.92 -13.68 -15.87
CA PHE A 98 -2.05 -12.37 -15.21
C PHE A 98 -0.88 -12.10 -14.27
N ARG A 99 -0.50 -13.09 -13.45
CA ARG A 99 0.61 -12.97 -12.49
C ARG A 99 1.92 -12.62 -13.19
N GLN A 100 2.24 -13.30 -14.30
CA GLN A 100 3.46 -13.00 -15.06
C GLN A 100 3.46 -11.56 -15.58
N ILE A 101 2.34 -11.11 -16.15
CA ILE A 101 2.21 -9.74 -16.68
C ILE A 101 2.26 -8.71 -15.56
N ALA A 102 1.61 -8.98 -14.42
CA ALA A 102 1.65 -8.12 -13.25
C ALA A 102 3.07 -7.97 -12.69
N MET A 103 3.87 -9.04 -12.66
CA MET A 103 5.25 -8.97 -12.20
C MET A 103 6.17 -8.26 -13.20
N ASN A 104 5.96 -8.44 -14.50
CA ASN A 104 6.69 -7.69 -15.52
C ASN A 104 6.37 -6.18 -15.43
N TRP A 105 5.09 -5.84 -15.31
CA TRP A 105 4.64 -4.46 -15.09
C TRP A 105 5.28 -3.86 -13.82
N HIS A 106 5.28 -4.62 -12.72
CA HIS A 106 5.88 -4.20 -11.46
C HIS A 106 7.39 -3.96 -11.56
N GLY A 107 8.12 -4.88 -12.20
CA GLY A 107 9.58 -4.77 -12.39
C GLY A 107 10.02 -3.62 -13.31
N GLU A 108 9.17 -3.21 -14.27
CA GLU A 108 9.45 -2.06 -15.13
C GLU A 108 9.22 -0.71 -14.41
N HIS A 109 8.52 -0.67 -13.27
CA HIS A 109 8.24 0.56 -12.52
C HIS A 109 9.39 0.99 -11.59
N LYS A 110 10.48 1.48 -12.18
CA LYS A 110 11.70 1.90 -11.46
C LYS A 110 11.56 3.16 -10.59
N ARG A 111 10.46 3.91 -10.70
CA ARG A 111 10.24 5.16 -9.94
C ARG A 111 9.72 4.93 -8.52
N TRP A 112 9.22 3.74 -8.21
CA TRP A 112 8.69 3.44 -6.89
C TRP A 112 9.80 3.22 -5.88
N SER A 113 9.59 3.66 -4.64
CA SER A 113 10.46 3.24 -3.54
C SER A 113 10.30 1.74 -3.31
N ALA A 114 11.38 1.07 -2.87
CA ALA A 114 11.36 -0.39 -2.62
C ALA A 114 10.21 -0.81 -1.67
N HIS A 115 9.92 0.02 -0.67
CA HIS A 115 8.80 -0.21 0.24
C HIS A 115 7.43 -0.14 -0.45
N TYR A 116 7.22 0.86 -1.31
CA TYR A 116 5.97 1.01 -2.04
C TYR A 116 5.78 -0.12 -3.05
N ALA A 117 6.84 -0.48 -3.79
CA ALA A 117 6.84 -1.62 -4.70
C ALA A 117 6.46 -2.93 -3.97
N ASN A 118 7.08 -3.23 -2.83
CA ASN A 118 6.73 -4.40 -2.02
C ASN A 118 5.26 -4.34 -1.52
N THR A 119 4.78 -3.17 -1.11
CA THR A 119 3.39 -2.99 -0.69
C THR A 119 2.39 -3.31 -1.81
N ILE A 120 2.67 -2.89 -3.05
CA ILE A 120 1.86 -3.22 -4.22
C ILE A 120 1.87 -4.73 -4.46
N GLN A 121 3.06 -5.32 -4.52
CA GLN A 121 3.22 -6.75 -4.76
C GLN A 121 2.43 -7.58 -3.74
N ARG A 122 2.60 -7.31 -2.44
CA ARG A 122 1.90 -8.02 -1.37
C ARG A 122 0.38 -7.89 -1.48
N ARG A 123 -0.13 -6.73 -1.91
CA ARG A 123 -1.57 -6.53 -2.12
C ARG A 123 -2.08 -7.36 -3.31
N LEU A 124 -1.33 -7.42 -4.41
CA LEU A 124 -1.68 -8.27 -5.55
C LEU A 124 -1.67 -9.76 -5.15
N GLU A 125 -0.66 -10.20 -4.40
CA GLU A 125 -0.56 -11.57 -3.88
C GLU A 125 -1.71 -11.95 -2.96
N MET A 126 -2.13 -11.04 -2.09
CA MET A 126 -3.16 -11.31 -1.10
C MET A 126 -4.58 -11.26 -1.67
N TYR A 127 -4.84 -10.36 -2.62
CA TYR A 127 -6.21 -10.01 -3.01
C TYR A 127 -6.56 -10.29 -4.46
N VAL A 128 -5.57 -10.39 -5.37
CA VAL A 128 -5.83 -10.50 -6.81
C VAL A 128 -5.39 -11.87 -7.34
N PHE A 129 -4.15 -12.27 -7.07
CA PHE A 129 -3.60 -13.51 -7.58
C PHE A 129 -4.32 -14.81 -7.14
N PRO A 130 -4.94 -14.89 -5.94
CA PRO A 130 -5.70 -16.09 -5.58
C PRO A 130 -6.85 -16.40 -6.53
N ASP A 131 -7.42 -15.38 -7.17
CA ASP A 131 -8.57 -15.54 -8.06
C ASP A 131 -8.17 -15.60 -9.54
N ILE A 132 -7.30 -14.68 -9.99
CA ILE A 132 -7.00 -14.50 -11.41
C ILE A 132 -5.51 -14.67 -11.76
N GLY A 133 -4.64 -14.94 -10.79
CA GLY A 133 -3.20 -14.94 -11.00
C GLY A 133 -2.73 -15.93 -12.07
N ASP A 134 -3.35 -17.11 -12.10
CA ASP A 134 -2.96 -18.19 -13.02
C ASP A 134 -3.86 -18.25 -14.26
N CYS A 135 -4.82 -17.33 -14.39
CA CYS A 135 -5.62 -17.15 -15.59
C CYS A 135 -4.76 -16.56 -16.72
N LEU A 136 -5.00 -17.01 -17.94
CA LEU A 136 -4.37 -16.41 -19.12
C LEU A 136 -4.90 -14.99 -19.32
N ILE A 137 -3.99 -14.06 -19.64
CA ILE A 137 -4.30 -12.63 -19.73
C ILE A 137 -5.39 -12.33 -20.78
N ASP A 138 -5.45 -13.12 -21.85
CA ASP A 138 -6.42 -13.01 -22.94
C ASP A 138 -7.80 -13.59 -22.63
N GLN A 139 -7.95 -14.28 -21.49
CA GLN A 139 -9.20 -14.86 -21.01
C GLN A 139 -9.85 -14.04 -19.89
N ILE A 140 -9.19 -12.98 -19.42
CA ILE A 140 -9.70 -12.15 -18.32
C ILE A 140 -10.76 -11.20 -18.87
N THR A 141 -11.94 -11.27 -18.26
CA THR A 141 -13.09 -10.43 -18.61
C THR A 141 -13.37 -9.40 -17.52
N THR A 142 -14.14 -8.36 -17.85
CA THR A 142 -14.60 -7.36 -16.88
C THR A 142 -15.37 -8.01 -15.72
N GLU A 143 -16.21 -9.02 -16.01
CA GLU A 143 -16.94 -9.78 -14.99
C GLU A 143 -16.00 -10.46 -13.99
N THR A 144 -14.94 -11.10 -14.47
CA THR A 144 -13.94 -11.74 -13.60
C THR A 144 -13.24 -10.71 -12.71
N LEU A 145 -12.89 -9.55 -13.27
CA LEU A 145 -12.25 -8.46 -12.52
C LEU A 145 -13.20 -7.88 -11.43
N LEU A 146 -14.47 -7.66 -11.78
CA LEU A 146 -15.50 -7.20 -10.84
C LEU A 146 -15.65 -8.18 -9.69
N PHE A 147 -15.77 -9.48 -9.98
CA PHE A 147 -15.89 -10.51 -8.96
C PHE A 147 -14.71 -10.51 -8.00
N THR A 148 -13.48 -10.45 -8.50
CA THR A 148 -12.26 -10.43 -7.67
C THR A 148 -12.21 -9.20 -6.77
N LEU A 149 -12.48 -8.00 -7.30
CA LEU A 149 -12.40 -6.76 -6.52
C LEU A 149 -13.57 -6.61 -5.53
N ARG A 150 -14.78 -7.08 -5.88
CA ARG A 150 -15.94 -7.08 -4.97
C ARG A 150 -15.71 -7.93 -3.73
N LYS A 151 -14.94 -9.02 -3.80
CA LYS A 151 -14.54 -9.78 -2.59
C LYS A 151 -13.74 -8.96 -1.59
N VAL A 152 -12.95 -8.00 -2.06
CA VAL A 152 -12.15 -7.11 -1.20
C VAL A 152 -13.04 -6.02 -0.63
N GLU A 153 -13.92 -5.45 -1.45
CA GLU A 153 -14.91 -4.46 -1.04
C GLU A 153 -15.86 -5.00 0.02
N ASN A 154 -16.39 -6.22 -0.16
CA ASN A 154 -17.31 -6.87 0.79
C ASN A 154 -16.67 -7.11 2.17
N LYS A 155 -15.34 -7.00 2.30
CA LYS A 155 -14.63 -7.02 3.59
C LYS A 155 -14.53 -5.64 4.25
N GLY A 156 -15.08 -4.59 3.62
CA GLY A 156 -15.02 -3.20 4.06
C GLY A 156 -13.74 -2.47 3.69
N PHE A 157 -12.86 -3.04 2.86
CA PHE A 157 -11.54 -2.46 2.56
C PHE A 157 -11.57 -1.49 1.36
N LEU A 158 -12.40 -0.46 1.43
CA LEU A 158 -12.69 0.46 0.31
C LEU A 158 -11.42 1.12 -0.28
N GLU A 159 -10.50 1.61 0.56
CA GLU A 159 -9.25 2.23 0.07
C GLU A 159 -8.35 1.22 -0.66
N ILE A 160 -8.32 -0.03 -0.18
CA ILE A 160 -7.54 -1.10 -0.81
C ILE A 160 -8.18 -1.45 -2.15
N THR A 161 -9.51 -1.61 -2.20
CA THR A 161 -10.27 -1.87 -3.44
C THR A 161 -9.99 -0.80 -4.49
N ALA A 162 -10.10 0.49 -4.14
CA ALA A 162 -9.84 1.59 -5.06
C ALA A 162 -8.41 1.54 -5.63
N ARG A 163 -7.41 1.23 -4.79
CA ARG A 163 -6.01 1.09 -5.25
C ARG A 163 -5.80 -0.15 -6.11
N LEU A 164 -6.40 -1.28 -5.75
CA LEU A 164 -6.32 -2.52 -6.54
C LEU A 164 -6.96 -2.34 -7.92
N LYS A 165 -8.10 -1.66 -8.01
CA LYS A 165 -8.72 -1.28 -9.29
C LYS A 165 -7.73 -0.54 -10.19
N ASN A 166 -7.05 0.47 -9.64
CA ASN A 166 -6.05 1.23 -10.38
C ASN A 166 -4.88 0.33 -10.83
N TYR A 167 -4.37 -0.54 -9.95
CA TYR A 167 -3.28 -1.45 -10.31
C TYR A 167 -3.68 -2.44 -11.40
N VAL A 168 -4.85 -3.08 -11.29
CA VAL A 168 -5.38 -3.99 -12.31
C VAL A 168 -5.56 -3.25 -13.64
N THR A 169 -6.06 -2.03 -13.60
CA THR A 169 -6.24 -1.19 -14.80
C THR A 169 -4.90 -0.91 -15.49
N GLU A 170 -3.86 -0.55 -14.74
CA GLU A 170 -2.53 -0.33 -15.30
C GLU A 170 -1.86 -1.62 -15.80
N ILE A 171 -2.05 -2.75 -15.11
CA ILE A 171 -1.53 -4.07 -15.53
C ILE A 171 -2.18 -4.49 -16.86
N MET A 172 -3.50 -4.36 -17.00
CA MET A 172 -4.20 -4.67 -18.24
C MET A 172 -3.84 -3.68 -19.35
N ARG A 173 -3.65 -2.39 -19.04
CA ARG A 173 -3.12 -1.42 -19.99
C ARG A 173 -1.70 -1.79 -20.46
N TYR A 174 -0.87 -2.29 -19.56
CA TYR A 174 0.46 -2.80 -19.91
C TYR A 174 0.38 -4.02 -20.83
N ALA A 175 -0.57 -4.93 -20.60
CA ALA A 175 -0.83 -6.05 -21.51
C ALA A 175 -1.23 -5.59 -22.93
N VAL A 176 -2.08 -4.55 -23.03
CA VAL A 176 -2.44 -3.91 -24.31
C VAL A 176 -1.18 -3.34 -24.99
N LYS A 177 -0.33 -2.61 -24.26
CA LYS A 177 0.92 -2.04 -24.80
C LYS A 177 1.87 -3.11 -25.34
N LYS A 178 1.90 -4.29 -24.73
CA LYS A 178 2.68 -5.45 -25.19
C LYS A 178 1.96 -6.27 -26.26
N GLN A 179 0.80 -5.80 -26.75
CA GLN A 179 -0.02 -6.45 -27.78
C GLN A 179 -0.49 -7.87 -27.40
N LEU A 180 -0.59 -8.15 -26.10
CA LEU A 180 -1.05 -9.46 -25.59
C LEU A 180 -2.57 -9.57 -25.58
N ILE A 181 -3.24 -8.43 -25.45
CA ILE A 181 -4.70 -8.29 -25.52
C ILE A 181 -5.05 -7.07 -26.37
N LYS A 182 -6.24 -7.09 -26.99
CA LYS A 182 -6.68 -6.03 -27.91
C LYS A 182 -7.24 -4.79 -27.21
N SER A 183 -7.90 -4.99 -26.09
CA SER A 183 -8.55 -3.94 -25.31
C SER A 183 -8.34 -4.20 -23.81
N ASN A 184 -8.49 -3.15 -23.00
CA ASN A 184 -8.35 -3.25 -21.56
C ASN A 184 -9.75 -3.47 -20.92
N PRO A 185 -10.08 -4.67 -20.44
CA PRO A 185 -11.37 -4.97 -19.81
C PRO A 185 -11.56 -4.30 -18.44
N ALA A 186 -10.51 -3.70 -17.88
CA ALA A 186 -10.56 -3.01 -16.59
C ALA A 186 -11.03 -1.55 -16.69
N LEU A 187 -11.19 -1.00 -17.91
CA LEU A 187 -11.64 0.39 -18.08
C LEU A 187 -13.10 0.59 -17.63
N ASP A 188 -13.93 -0.43 -17.81
CA ASP A 188 -15.35 -0.39 -17.44
C ASP A 188 -15.59 -0.70 -15.94
N LEU A 189 -14.53 -0.63 -15.11
CA LEU A 189 -14.62 -0.79 -13.65
C LEU A 189 -14.91 0.54 -12.93
N ASP A 190 -14.96 1.65 -13.67
CA ASP A 190 -15.25 2.97 -13.10
C ASP A 190 -16.73 3.09 -12.70
N GLY A 191 -16.99 3.65 -11.52
CA GLY A 191 -18.34 3.77 -10.95
C GLY A 191 -18.88 2.50 -10.27
N GLU A 192 -18.22 1.35 -10.45
CA GLU A 192 -18.70 0.04 -9.95
C GLU A 192 -18.41 -0.23 -8.47
N PHE A 193 -17.58 0.59 -7.83
CA PHE A 193 -17.14 0.41 -6.44
C PHE A 193 -17.45 1.65 -5.61
N THR A 194 -17.79 1.40 -4.34
CA THR A 194 -18.02 2.43 -3.34
C THR A 194 -16.73 3.23 -3.14
N PRO A 195 -16.73 4.56 -3.38
CA PRO A 195 -15.54 5.36 -3.15
C PRO A 195 -15.19 5.37 -1.65
N PRO A 196 -13.90 5.29 -1.27
CA PRO A 196 -13.51 5.44 0.12
C PRO A 196 -13.87 6.84 0.61
N GLU A 197 -14.43 6.95 1.81
CA GLU A 197 -14.64 8.25 2.44
C GLU A 197 -13.29 8.96 2.65
N THR A 198 -13.23 10.24 2.24
CA THR A 198 -12.04 11.05 2.48
C THR A 198 -12.05 11.50 3.94
N SER A 199 -11.25 10.84 4.78
CA SER A 199 -11.05 11.23 6.17
C SER A 199 -9.82 12.16 6.27
N HIS A 200 -10.05 13.40 6.67
CA HIS A 200 -8.98 14.31 7.05
C HIS A 200 -8.46 13.94 8.45
N TYR A 201 -7.17 14.15 8.69
CA TYR A 201 -6.60 13.93 10.02
C TYR A 201 -7.28 14.85 11.05
N PRO A 202 -7.75 14.31 12.18
CA PRO A 202 -8.44 15.11 13.18
C PRO A 202 -7.47 16.08 13.85
N ALA A 203 -7.96 17.30 14.08
CA ALA A 203 -7.26 18.40 14.70
C ALA A 203 -8.23 19.14 15.64
N LEU A 204 -7.76 19.54 16.82
CA LEU A 204 -8.59 20.32 17.73
C LEU A 204 -8.86 21.71 17.15
N PRO A 205 -10.06 22.26 17.37
CA PRO A 205 -10.29 23.68 17.16
C PRO A 205 -9.43 24.50 18.13
N LEU A 206 -9.03 25.70 17.72
CA LEU A 206 -8.05 26.51 18.46
C LEU A 206 -8.57 27.00 19.81
N ASP A 207 -9.88 27.10 19.99
CA ASP A 207 -10.52 27.43 21.27
C ASP A 207 -10.31 26.37 22.36
N LYS A 208 -9.99 25.13 21.96
CA LYS A 208 -9.61 24.03 22.86
C LYS A 208 -8.12 23.98 23.18
N LEU A 209 -7.32 24.89 22.63
CA LEU A 209 -5.88 24.93 22.86
C LEU A 209 -5.50 25.08 24.34
N PRO A 210 -6.12 25.95 25.16
CA PRO A 210 -5.77 26.07 26.58
C PRO A 210 -5.97 24.77 27.35
N GLU A 211 -7.09 24.08 27.11
CA GLU A 211 -7.37 22.77 27.71
C GLU A 211 -6.32 21.74 27.29
N PHE A 212 -5.99 21.69 26.01
CA PHE A 212 -4.97 20.79 25.48
C PHE A 212 -3.59 21.01 26.09
N LEU A 213 -3.15 22.27 26.18
CA LEU A 213 -1.87 22.64 26.78
C LEU A 213 -1.82 22.26 28.27
N SER A 214 -2.90 22.54 29.02
CA SER A 214 -3.02 22.15 30.43
C SER A 214 -2.91 20.64 30.64
N ARG A 215 -3.60 19.84 29.80
CA ARG A 215 -3.49 18.37 29.84
C ARG A 215 -2.10 17.89 29.47
N MET A 216 -1.46 18.53 28.48
CA MET A 216 -0.10 18.21 28.06
C MET A 216 0.93 18.47 29.17
N ASP A 217 0.79 19.56 29.92
CA ASP A 217 1.69 19.85 31.05
C ASP A 217 1.47 18.88 32.21
N SER A 218 0.22 18.50 32.47
CA SER A 218 -0.17 17.52 33.50
C SER A 218 0.13 16.07 33.12
N TYR A 219 0.54 15.78 31.88
CA TYR A 219 0.85 14.43 31.43
C TYR A 219 2.12 13.89 32.11
N CYS A 220 1.95 12.93 33.02
CA CYS A 220 3.03 12.29 33.79
C CYS A 220 3.71 11.10 33.08
N GLY A 221 3.73 11.09 31.74
CA GLY A 221 4.45 10.05 30.99
C GLY A 221 5.97 10.17 31.07
N ARG A 222 6.68 9.28 30.37
CA ARG A 222 8.14 9.31 30.23
C ARG A 222 8.61 10.69 29.77
N LEU A 223 9.70 11.18 30.36
CA LEU A 223 10.22 12.53 30.11
C LEU A 223 10.48 12.80 28.61
N LEU A 224 11.15 11.87 27.93
CA LEU A 224 11.42 12.00 26.49
C LEU A 224 10.14 12.02 25.64
N THR A 225 9.10 11.28 26.04
CA THR A 225 7.78 11.31 25.37
C THR A 225 7.10 12.66 25.55
N ARG A 226 7.20 13.28 26.74
CA ARG A 226 6.67 14.63 26.99
C ARG A 226 7.36 15.66 26.11
N TYR A 227 8.69 15.59 26.00
CA TYR A 227 9.45 16.48 25.12
C TYR A 227 9.15 16.25 23.63
N ALA A 228 9.04 14.99 23.19
CA ALA A 228 8.65 14.67 21.82
C ALA A 228 7.26 15.21 21.47
N LEU A 229 6.30 15.15 22.40
CA LEU A 229 4.96 15.70 22.24
C LEU A 229 5.01 17.24 22.10
N LYS A 230 5.72 17.94 23.00
CA LYS A 230 5.89 19.40 22.95
C LYS A 230 6.58 19.86 21.66
N LEU A 231 7.68 19.22 21.28
CA LEU A 231 8.39 19.53 20.03
C LEU A 231 7.58 19.16 18.77
N SER A 232 6.76 18.11 18.82
CA SER A 232 5.83 17.81 17.73
C SER A 232 4.82 18.94 17.50
N LEU A 233 4.36 19.59 18.58
CA LEU A 233 3.45 20.74 18.50
C LEU A 233 4.17 22.00 18.00
N LEU A 234 5.39 22.25 18.48
CA LEU A 234 6.19 23.43 18.10
C LEU A 234 6.67 23.37 16.65
N PHE A 235 7.22 22.23 16.24
CA PHE A 235 7.78 22.06 14.89
C PHE A 235 6.73 21.69 13.85
N PHE A 236 5.68 20.99 14.28
CA PHE A 236 4.65 20.41 13.43
C PHE A 236 5.23 19.69 12.20
N VAL A 237 6.40 19.06 12.33
CA VAL A 237 6.99 18.24 11.27
C VAL A 237 6.27 16.90 11.15
N ARG A 238 6.56 16.12 10.11
CA ARG A 238 6.01 14.76 10.00
C ARG A 238 6.61 13.86 11.07
N SER A 239 5.84 12.89 11.56
CA SER A 239 6.32 11.94 12.58
C SER A 239 7.63 11.23 12.18
N SER A 240 7.80 10.90 10.89
CA SER A 240 9.05 10.31 10.39
C SER A 240 10.23 11.27 10.47
N GLU A 241 10.01 12.56 10.21
CA GLU A 241 11.07 13.58 10.28
C GLU A 241 11.56 13.74 11.72
N LEU A 242 10.64 13.79 12.69
CA LEU A 242 10.96 13.90 14.12
C LEU A 242 11.66 12.66 14.67
N ARG A 243 11.09 11.46 14.49
CA ARG A 243 11.62 10.25 15.14
C ARG A 243 13.00 9.83 14.63
N PHE A 244 13.35 10.19 13.41
CA PHE A 244 14.65 9.88 12.81
C PHE A 244 15.67 11.03 12.93
N ALA A 245 15.33 12.10 13.65
CA ALA A 245 16.20 13.27 13.82
C ALA A 245 17.54 12.92 14.47
N ARG A 246 18.60 13.58 13.99
CA ARG A 246 19.99 13.43 14.45
C ARG A 246 20.48 14.71 15.09
N TRP A 247 21.38 14.59 16.07
CA TRP A 247 22.03 15.76 16.67
C TRP A 247 22.83 16.58 15.66
N SER A 248 23.45 15.93 14.68
CA SER A 248 24.16 16.59 13.58
C SER A 248 23.28 17.45 12.67
N GLU A 249 21.95 17.32 12.75
CA GLU A 249 21.00 18.15 11.99
C GLU A 249 20.66 19.47 12.69
N ILE A 250 21.05 19.63 13.96
CA ILE A 250 20.75 20.83 14.76
C ILE A 250 21.92 21.81 14.66
N ASP A 251 21.67 22.96 14.04
CA ASP A 251 22.55 24.12 14.10
C ASP A 251 22.14 25.00 15.28
N TRP A 252 22.91 24.88 16.37
CA TRP A 252 22.68 25.64 17.60
C TRP A 252 22.98 27.13 17.46
N GLN A 253 23.90 27.51 16.56
CA GLN A 253 24.31 28.89 16.37
C GLN A 253 23.24 29.66 15.59
N GLN A 254 22.76 29.08 14.49
CA GLN A 254 21.72 29.68 13.65
C GLN A 254 20.31 29.39 14.18
N LYS A 255 20.17 28.52 15.19
CA LYS A 255 18.88 28.02 15.70
C LYS A 255 18.03 27.39 14.60
N LEU A 256 18.65 26.50 13.81
CA LEU A 256 17.99 25.81 12.70
C LEU A 256 18.08 24.29 12.89
N TRP A 257 17.03 23.59 12.52
CA TRP A 257 17.07 22.14 12.30
C TRP A 257 17.02 21.86 10.81
N VAL A 258 18.13 21.36 10.26
CA VAL A 258 18.30 21.12 8.82
C VAL A 258 18.06 19.65 8.52
N ILE A 259 16.86 19.33 8.07
CA ILE A 259 16.46 17.97 7.72
C ILE A 259 16.94 17.66 6.31
N PRO A 260 17.83 16.66 6.11
CA PRO A 260 18.33 16.33 4.78
C PRO A 260 17.27 15.60 3.95
N GLU A 261 17.50 15.54 2.64
CA GLU A 261 16.64 14.81 1.68
C GLU A 261 16.58 13.32 2.02
N GLU A 262 17.75 12.78 2.35
CA GLU A 262 17.98 11.40 2.76
C GLU A 262 19.03 11.41 3.89
N ARG A 263 18.90 10.46 4.80
CA ARG A 263 19.82 10.24 5.92
C ARG A 263 20.66 9.02 5.66
N GLU A 264 21.80 8.94 6.33
CA GLU A 264 22.56 7.70 6.37
C GLU A 264 21.73 6.57 7.01
N GLN A 265 21.75 5.41 6.37
CA GLN A 265 21.04 4.24 6.85
C GLN A 265 21.77 3.68 8.08
N ILE A 266 21.07 3.62 9.20
CA ILE A 266 21.52 2.86 10.37
C ILE A 266 21.12 1.39 10.20
N GLU A 267 22.10 0.51 10.38
CA GLU A 267 21.92 -0.94 10.32
C GLU A 267 20.83 -1.40 11.29
N ASN A 268 20.02 -2.38 10.88
CA ASN A 268 18.93 -2.94 11.69
C ASN A 268 17.81 -1.96 12.11
N VAL A 269 17.86 -0.69 11.70
CA VAL A 269 16.79 0.28 11.91
C VAL A 269 16.03 0.54 10.61
N LYS A 270 14.85 -0.06 10.51
CA LYS A 270 13.99 0.07 9.32
C LYS A 270 13.64 1.53 9.06
N PHE A 271 13.86 1.98 7.82
CA PHE A 271 13.56 3.33 7.33
C PHE A 271 14.39 4.47 7.94
N SER A 272 15.49 4.16 8.63
CA SER A 272 16.39 5.17 9.23
C SER A 272 16.96 6.17 8.22
N HIS A 273 17.08 5.78 6.95
CA HIS A 273 17.52 6.65 5.86
C HIS A 273 16.49 7.72 5.46
N ARG A 274 15.23 7.64 5.92
CA ARG A 274 14.20 8.60 5.47
C ARG A 274 14.53 10.00 5.96
N GLY A 275 14.79 10.91 5.04
CA GLY A 275 14.81 12.36 5.26
C GLY A 275 13.43 12.97 5.06
N THR A 276 13.32 13.91 4.12
CA THR A 276 12.05 14.58 3.80
C THR A 276 11.22 13.78 2.79
N LYS A 277 9.90 13.85 2.92
CA LYS A 277 8.98 13.15 2.00
C LYS A 277 9.16 13.61 0.54
N MET A 278 9.51 14.88 0.34
CA MET A 278 9.57 15.51 -0.97
C MET A 278 10.94 15.41 -1.64
N LYS A 279 11.92 14.74 -1.01
CA LYS A 279 13.30 14.61 -1.48
C LYS A 279 13.96 15.96 -1.79
N THR A 280 13.73 16.91 -0.90
CA THR A 280 14.34 18.25 -0.92
C THR A 280 14.66 18.62 0.52
N GLN A 281 15.79 19.27 0.76
CA GLN A 281 16.17 19.68 2.12
C GLN A 281 15.04 20.50 2.77
N HIS A 282 14.80 20.29 4.05
CA HIS A 282 13.80 21.04 4.81
C HIS A 282 14.45 21.67 6.05
N ILE A 283 14.61 22.98 6.01
CA ILE A 283 15.13 23.77 7.13
C ILE A 283 13.97 24.11 8.04
N VAL A 284 14.05 23.87 9.35
CA VAL A 284 13.03 24.20 10.35
C VAL A 284 13.62 25.18 11.35
N PRO A 285 13.20 26.46 11.35
CA PRO A 285 13.61 27.41 12.38
C PRO A 285 13.18 26.95 13.78
N LEU A 286 14.07 27.12 14.75
CA LEU A 286 13.87 26.70 16.14
C LEU A 286 13.54 27.91 16.99
N SER A 287 12.35 27.92 17.59
CA SER A 287 11.98 28.92 18.60
C SER A 287 12.80 28.74 19.88
N ASP A 288 12.84 29.78 20.70
CA ASP A 288 13.56 29.73 21.99
C ASP A 288 13.03 28.62 22.91
N GLN A 289 11.71 28.39 22.92
CA GLN A 289 11.05 27.29 23.62
C GLN A 289 11.53 25.93 23.12
N ALA A 290 11.66 25.77 21.79
CA ALA A 290 12.14 24.53 21.21
C ALA A 290 13.62 24.27 21.54
N ILE A 291 14.46 25.30 21.49
CA ILE A 291 15.88 25.21 21.88
C ILE A 291 16.00 24.81 23.34
N ALA A 292 15.21 25.39 24.24
CA ALA A 292 15.22 25.03 25.65
C ALA A 292 14.89 23.55 25.86
N ILE A 293 13.88 23.02 25.16
CA ILE A 293 13.51 21.60 25.25
C ILE A 293 14.60 20.71 24.62
N LEU A 294 15.19 21.10 23.49
CA LEU A 294 16.27 20.33 22.85
C LEU A 294 17.50 20.20 23.77
N LYS A 295 17.88 21.26 24.48
CA LYS A 295 18.97 21.21 25.48
C LYS A 295 18.67 20.22 26.62
N GLN A 296 17.41 20.13 27.05
CA GLN A 296 16.99 19.12 28.04
C GLN A 296 17.06 17.70 27.47
N ILE A 297 16.75 17.51 26.18
CA ILE A 297 16.88 16.21 25.52
C ILE A 297 18.36 15.85 25.32
N GLU A 298 19.23 16.80 25.01
CA GLU A 298 20.66 16.57 24.79
C GLU A 298 21.33 15.98 26.03
N ALA A 299 20.94 16.43 27.22
CA ALA A 299 21.39 15.84 28.49
C ALA A 299 20.97 14.36 28.67
N LEU A 300 19.92 13.91 27.98
CA LEU A 300 19.37 12.55 28.07
C LEU A 300 19.89 11.62 26.96
N SER A 301 20.01 12.12 25.73
CA SER A 301 20.30 11.32 24.53
C SER A 301 21.38 11.92 23.62
N GLY A 302 22.09 12.96 24.04
CA GLY A 302 23.16 13.61 23.26
C GLY A 302 24.29 12.67 22.81
N HIS A 303 24.55 11.63 23.60
CA HIS A 303 25.55 10.60 23.32
C HIS A 303 25.03 9.48 22.38
N LEU A 304 23.76 9.51 21.97
CA LEU A 304 23.12 8.49 21.14
C LEU A 304 22.95 8.98 19.69
N SER A 305 22.70 8.03 18.79
CA SER A 305 22.52 8.33 17.37
C SER A 305 21.22 9.11 17.07
N PHE A 306 20.19 8.97 17.89
CA PHE A 306 18.88 9.61 17.69
C PHE A 306 18.66 10.68 18.75
N ILE A 307 18.05 11.81 18.37
CA ILE A 307 17.48 12.76 19.35
C ILE A 307 16.40 12.06 20.18
N PHE A 308 15.58 11.23 19.53
CA PHE A 308 14.50 10.45 20.15
C PHE A 308 14.77 8.94 20.06
N PRO A 309 15.62 8.38 20.93
CA PRO A 309 15.86 6.94 20.98
C PRO A 309 14.61 6.15 21.42
N GLY A 310 14.62 4.86 21.11
CA GLY A 310 13.63 3.90 21.54
C GLY A 310 13.72 3.64 23.05
N GLU A 311 12.58 3.32 23.66
CA GLU A 311 12.50 3.09 25.11
C GLU A 311 13.17 1.78 25.54
N TYR A 312 12.98 0.71 24.77
CA TYR A 312 13.53 -0.62 25.09
C TYR A 312 14.88 -0.87 24.44
N ASP A 313 15.17 -0.13 23.37
CA ASP A 313 16.34 -0.31 22.51
C ASP A 313 16.75 1.08 22.02
N GLN A 314 17.84 1.59 22.58
CA GLN A 314 18.33 2.95 22.33
C GLN A 314 19.06 3.08 20.98
N ASP A 315 19.42 1.95 20.37
CA ASP A 315 19.95 1.89 19.00
C ASP A 315 18.83 2.04 17.97
N LYS A 316 17.57 1.94 18.38
CA LYS A 316 16.39 2.21 17.56
C LYS A 316 15.82 3.58 17.84
N CYS A 317 15.02 4.10 16.90
CA CYS A 317 14.25 5.32 17.11
C CYS A 317 12.96 5.07 17.91
N MET A 318 12.46 6.12 18.54
CA MET A 318 11.12 6.19 19.11
C MET A 318 10.05 5.72 18.11
N SER A 319 9.00 5.03 18.58
CA SER A 319 7.87 4.59 17.74
C SER A 319 7.09 5.77 17.14
N ASP A 320 6.60 5.61 15.90
CA ASP A 320 5.67 6.54 15.25
C ASP A 320 4.35 6.70 16.01
N ASN A 321 3.95 5.70 16.80
CA ASN A 321 2.72 5.75 17.57
C ASN A 321 2.90 6.40 18.94
N THR A 322 4.13 6.75 19.37
CA THR A 322 4.40 7.27 20.73
C THR A 322 3.59 8.53 21.05
N VAL A 323 3.60 9.52 20.16
CA VAL A 323 2.82 10.77 20.32
C VAL A 323 1.32 10.48 20.41
N ASN A 324 0.79 9.65 19.51
CA ASN A 324 -0.64 9.27 19.51
C ASN A 324 -1.02 8.42 20.73
N LYS A 325 -0.09 7.64 21.30
CA LYS A 325 -0.33 6.94 22.56
C LYS A 325 -0.41 7.93 23.72
N ALA A 326 0.48 8.92 23.77
CA ALA A 326 0.42 9.98 24.79
C ALA A 326 -0.90 10.75 24.72
N LEU A 327 -1.34 11.15 23.52
CA LEU A 327 -2.65 11.78 23.29
C LEU A 327 -3.82 10.96 23.84
N ARG A 328 -3.82 9.64 23.59
CA ARG A 328 -4.84 8.73 24.12
C ARG A 328 -4.83 8.63 25.65
N VAL A 329 -3.65 8.61 26.26
CA VAL A 329 -3.52 8.60 27.73
C VAL A 329 -4.04 9.91 28.33
N MET A 330 -3.91 11.03 27.63
CA MET A 330 -4.51 12.32 28.03
C MET A 330 -6.04 12.39 27.80
N GLY A 331 -6.65 11.29 27.34
CA GLY A 331 -8.10 11.17 27.17
C GLY A 331 -8.63 11.60 25.81
N TYR A 332 -7.77 11.75 24.78
CA TYR A 332 -8.21 12.12 23.43
C TYR A 332 -8.42 10.90 22.51
N ASP A 333 -9.50 10.92 21.72
CA ASP A 333 -9.68 10.00 20.60
C ASP A 333 -8.86 10.46 19.38
N THR A 334 -7.74 9.76 19.14
CA THR A 334 -6.84 10.04 18.01
C THR A 334 -7.42 9.80 16.61
N LYS A 335 -8.65 9.30 16.50
CA LYS A 335 -9.36 9.15 15.23
C LYS A 335 -10.40 10.25 15.00
N LYS A 336 -10.82 10.97 16.04
CA LYS A 336 -11.93 11.92 15.96
C LYS A 336 -11.56 13.33 16.42
N GLU A 337 -10.74 13.45 17.46
CA GLU A 337 -10.46 14.73 18.12
C GLU A 337 -9.09 15.27 17.70
N ILE A 338 -8.01 14.52 17.94
CA ILE A 338 -6.66 14.98 17.63
C ILE A 338 -5.66 13.84 17.48
N CYS A 339 -4.85 13.91 16.43
CA CYS A 339 -3.68 13.07 16.29
C CYS A 339 -2.42 13.93 16.15
N GLY A 340 -1.24 13.31 16.21
CA GLY A 340 0.03 14.03 16.03
C GLY A 340 0.15 14.72 14.66
N HIS A 341 -0.54 14.23 13.62
CA HIS A 341 -0.62 14.96 12.35
C HIS A 341 -1.55 16.18 12.43
N GLY A 342 -2.55 16.15 13.32
CA GLY A 342 -3.48 17.25 13.56
C GLY A 342 -2.79 18.53 14.04
N PHE A 343 -1.65 18.44 14.73
CA PHE A 343 -0.86 19.62 15.12
C PHE A 343 -0.48 20.50 13.92
N ARG A 344 -0.24 19.88 12.75
CA ARG A 344 0.05 20.61 11.50
C ARG A 344 -1.13 21.43 11.02
N ALA A 345 -2.32 20.86 11.09
CA ALA A 345 -3.54 21.56 10.73
C ALA A 345 -3.79 22.71 11.71
N MET A 346 -3.63 22.48 13.01
CA MET A 346 -3.77 23.52 14.04
C MET A 346 -2.82 24.70 13.81
N ALA A 347 -1.52 24.42 13.62
CA ALA A 347 -0.53 25.45 13.33
C ALA A 347 -0.84 26.20 12.03
N CYS A 348 -1.17 25.47 10.95
CA CYS A 348 -1.52 26.08 9.66
C CYS A 348 -2.74 27.00 9.76
N SER A 349 -3.78 26.58 10.48
CA SER A 349 -4.97 27.40 10.73
C SER A 349 -4.61 28.66 11.53
N ALA A 350 -3.88 28.52 12.63
CA ALA A 350 -3.50 29.66 13.47
C ALA A 350 -2.62 30.67 12.72
N LEU A 351 -1.61 30.18 11.99
CA LEU A 351 -0.73 31.02 11.19
C LEU A 351 -1.51 31.74 10.09
N SER A 352 -2.44 31.07 9.41
CA SER A 352 -3.27 31.68 8.37
C SER A 352 -4.23 32.72 8.95
N GLU A 353 -4.90 32.43 10.06
CA GLU A 353 -5.85 33.33 10.73
C GLU A 353 -5.17 34.56 11.36
N SER A 354 -3.88 34.47 11.68
CA SER A 354 -3.12 35.62 12.19
C SER A 354 -3.02 36.76 11.18
N GLY A 355 -3.05 36.45 9.88
CA GLY A 355 -2.85 37.41 8.79
C GLY A 355 -1.47 38.08 8.78
N LEU A 356 -0.47 37.49 9.43
CA LEU A 356 0.89 38.03 9.53
C LEU A 356 1.85 37.47 8.46
N TRP A 357 1.57 36.28 7.94
CA TRP A 357 2.53 35.50 7.16
C TRP A 357 2.04 35.25 5.73
N SER A 358 2.97 35.21 4.80
CA SER A 358 2.73 34.80 3.43
C SER A 358 2.33 33.32 3.37
N LYS A 359 1.44 33.00 2.44
CA LYS A 359 1.01 31.62 2.21
C LYS A 359 2.21 30.75 1.80
N GLU A 360 3.11 31.32 1.03
CA GLU A 360 4.34 30.69 0.55
C GLU A 360 5.25 30.28 1.71
N ALA A 361 5.44 31.14 2.73
CA ALA A 361 6.23 30.80 3.91
C ALA A 361 5.60 29.66 4.73
N ILE A 362 4.28 29.68 4.92
CA ILE A 362 3.54 28.61 5.63
C ILE A 362 3.67 27.27 4.87
N GLU A 363 3.42 27.26 3.56
CA GLU A 363 3.51 26.03 2.73
C GLU A 363 4.95 25.48 2.69
N LYS A 364 5.96 26.37 2.62
CA LYS A 364 7.37 25.99 2.67
C LYS A 364 7.74 25.36 4.02
N GLN A 365 7.27 25.93 5.13
CA GLN A 365 7.45 25.36 6.48
C GLN A 365 6.73 24.01 6.65
N MET A 366 5.63 23.78 5.92
CA MET A 366 4.97 22.49 5.88
C MET A 366 5.72 21.45 5.03
N SER A 367 6.85 21.79 4.39
CA SER A 367 7.54 20.91 3.44
C SER A 367 6.53 20.37 2.40
N HIS A 368 5.67 21.25 1.90
CA HIS A 368 4.78 20.97 0.78
C HIS A 368 5.49 21.34 -0.52
N GLN A 369 5.28 20.55 -1.57
CA GLN A 369 5.68 20.98 -2.92
C GLN A 369 4.57 21.84 -3.52
N GLU A 370 4.98 22.93 -4.16
CA GLU A 370 4.10 23.76 -4.97
C GLU A 370 3.46 22.89 -6.07
N ARG A 371 2.13 22.83 -6.08
CA ARG A 371 1.38 21.97 -7.01
C ARG A 371 1.30 22.59 -8.41
N ASN A 372 1.47 23.91 -8.51
CA ASN A 372 1.48 24.60 -9.79
C ASN A 372 2.88 24.57 -10.41
N SER A 373 3.06 23.74 -11.45
CA SER A 373 4.35 23.52 -12.12
C SER A 373 4.96 24.79 -12.71
N VAL A 374 4.15 25.78 -13.11
CA VAL A 374 4.61 27.06 -13.64
C VAL A 374 5.16 27.93 -12.52
N ARG A 375 4.48 28.01 -11.38
CA ARG A 375 4.96 28.76 -10.19
C ARG A 375 6.16 28.10 -9.52
N ALA A 376 6.19 26.77 -9.47
CA ALA A 376 7.29 26.00 -8.89
C ALA A 376 8.65 26.33 -9.54
N ALA A 377 8.67 26.65 -10.85
CA ALA A 377 9.89 27.03 -11.57
C ALA A 377 10.51 28.34 -11.06
N TYR A 378 9.71 29.30 -10.60
CA TYR A 378 10.18 30.63 -10.17
C TYR A 378 10.45 30.71 -8.66
N ILE A 379 9.68 29.98 -7.84
CA ILE A 379 9.71 30.09 -6.37
C ILE A 379 10.74 29.15 -5.72
N HIS A 380 11.29 28.15 -6.46
CA HIS A 380 12.16 27.12 -5.87
C HIS A 380 13.41 27.63 -5.13
N LYS A 381 13.83 28.88 -5.35
CA LYS A 381 15.00 29.50 -4.69
C LYS A 381 14.66 30.33 -3.44
N ALA A 382 13.40 30.74 -3.25
CA ALA A 382 13.02 31.58 -2.13
C ALA A 382 12.74 30.70 -0.90
N GLU A 383 13.60 30.78 0.11
CA GLU A 383 13.46 30.02 1.37
C GLU A 383 12.55 30.70 2.40
N TYR A 384 12.26 31.99 2.22
CA TYR A 384 11.50 32.84 3.15
C TYR A 384 12.00 32.72 4.59
N LEU A 385 13.32 32.55 4.76
CA LEU A 385 13.89 32.08 6.03
C LEU A 385 13.66 33.07 7.18
N GLU A 386 13.89 34.37 6.95
CA GLU A 386 13.67 35.41 7.97
C GLU A 386 12.20 35.46 8.43
N GLU A 387 11.27 35.44 7.47
CA GLU A 387 9.83 35.39 7.75
C GLU A 387 9.47 34.13 8.56
N ARG A 388 10.04 32.97 8.18
CA ARG A 388 9.77 31.71 8.87
C ARG A 388 10.39 31.65 10.26
N ILE A 389 11.54 32.29 10.50
CA ILE A 389 12.12 32.43 11.83
C ILE A 389 11.14 33.19 12.74
N ALA A 390 10.66 34.35 12.30
CA ALA A 390 9.68 35.13 13.04
C ALA A 390 8.36 34.36 13.23
N MET A 391 7.92 33.64 12.20
CA MET A 391 6.70 32.83 12.22
C MET A 391 6.75 31.69 13.24
N MET A 392 7.86 30.95 13.29
CA MET A 392 8.04 29.84 14.23
C MET A 392 8.15 30.33 15.67
N GLN A 393 8.81 31.47 15.89
CA GLN A 393 8.85 32.09 17.22
C GLN A 393 7.44 32.56 17.63
N TRP A 394 6.72 33.25 16.74
CA TRP A 394 5.35 33.68 17.00
C TRP A 394 4.41 32.53 17.34
N TRP A 395 4.52 31.40 16.64
CA TRP A 395 3.72 30.20 16.96
C TRP A 395 3.99 29.71 18.37
N ALA A 396 5.26 29.65 18.78
CA ALA A 396 5.63 29.25 20.13
C ALA A 396 5.08 30.23 21.19
N ASP A 397 5.21 31.53 20.95
CA ASP A 397 4.69 32.57 21.86
C ASP A 397 3.16 32.55 21.94
N TYR A 398 2.49 32.25 20.82
CA TYR A 398 1.04 32.08 20.76
C TYR A 398 0.57 30.88 21.60
N LEU A 399 1.29 29.76 21.55
CA LEU A 399 1.01 28.60 22.41
C LEU A 399 1.16 28.99 23.89
N ASP A 400 2.25 29.65 24.26
CA ASP A 400 2.51 30.07 25.64
C ASP A 400 1.42 31.05 26.13
N ALA A 401 1.02 32.03 25.30
CA ALA A 401 -0.04 32.97 25.63
C ALA A 401 -1.40 32.30 25.84
N ASN A 402 -1.66 31.17 25.17
CA ASN A 402 -2.90 30.41 25.31
C ASN A 402 -2.92 29.47 26.53
N THR A 403 -1.83 29.37 27.30
CA THR A 403 -1.84 28.59 28.57
C THR A 403 -2.75 29.22 29.64
N GLY A 404 -2.88 30.55 29.64
CA GLY A 404 -3.71 31.30 30.60
C GLY A 404 -5.18 31.49 30.19
N GLY A 405 -5.56 31.04 29.00
CA GLY A 405 -6.90 31.23 28.44
C GLY A 405 -6.87 31.42 26.92
N TYR A 406 -8.00 31.17 26.25
CA TYR A 406 -8.05 31.23 24.80
C TYR A 406 -7.90 32.67 24.29
N ILE A 407 -6.95 32.87 23.38
CA ILE A 407 -6.76 34.10 22.62
C ILE A 407 -6.75 33.70 21.14
N SER A 408 -7.63 34.28 20.34
CA SER A 408 -7.65 33.96 18.90
C SER A 408 -6.35 34.40 18.20
N PRO A 409 -5.94 33.73 17.11
CA PRO A 409 -4.74 34.10 16.36
C PRO A 409 -4.71 35.57 15.92
N TYR A 410 -5.85 36.08 15.45
CA TYR A 410 -6.01 37.47 15.03
C TYR A 410 -5.81 38.46 16.20
N GLN A 411 -6.40 38.16 17.37
CA GLN A 411 -6.24 39.00 18.55
C GLN A 411 -4.79 39.02 19.03
N PHE A 412 -4.12 37.87 19.06
CA PHE A 412 -2.72 37.79 19.46
C PHE A 412 -1.82 38.57 18.48
N ALA A 413 -2.03 38.42 17.17
CA ALA A 413 -1.33 39.18 16.14
C ALA A 413 -1.53 40.70 16.29
N SER A 414 -2.75 41.15 16.61
CA SER A 414 -3.06 42.57 16.77
C SER A 414 -2.35 43.23 17.96
N ARG A 415 -2.01 42.46 19.01
CA ARG A 415 -1.27 42.97 20.18
C ARG A 415 0.15 43.34 19.81
N LEU A 416 0.81 42.55 18.95
CA LEU A 416 2.17 42.82 18.50
C LEU A 416 2.23 44.09 17.64
N LYS A 417 1.24 44.31 16.77
CA LYS A 417 1.13 45.53 15.93
C LYS A 417 0.91 46.82 16.73
N LYS A 418 0.46 46.74 17.98
CA LYS A 418 0.26 47.90 18.86
C LYS A 418 1.50 48.24 19.69
N VAL A 419 2.47 47.35 19.74
CA VAL A 419 3.71 47.48 20.53
C VAL A 419 4.91 47.83 19.64
N SER A 420 4.82 47.54 18.33
CA SER A 420 5.69 48.07 17.27
C SER A 420 5.24 49.44 16.81
#